data_AF-A0A2E4F7Q1-F1
#
_entry.id   AF-A0A2E4F7Q1-F1
#
_cell.length_a   1.000
_cell.length_b   1.000
_cell.length_c   1.000
_cell.angle_alpha   90.00
_cell.angle_beta   90.00
_cell.angle_gamma   90.00
#
_symmetry.space_group_name_H-M   'P 1'
#
loop_
_entity.id
_entity.type
_entity.pdbx_description
1 polymer ?
#
loop_
_entity_poly.entity_id
_entity_poly.type
_entity_poly.pdbx_seq_one_letter_code
_entity_poly.pdbx_strand_id
1 'polypeptide(L)'
;MLITSRFRNPSLALRLLASLALFGSLLAACGEEKDAATAAVVDGGPTPSDVVASDTIPDARQDQCSLDETCRQSLAVGPCEVARCVEGSCQVFAINDQLPCDDGNPCTVETRCDDGSCVHGVTTLCDDANPCTTDGCDPLTGCDFSPRMDSSVCDDSDPCTMNDTCLDGTCVGESSAECACETSTDCAPFEDDNLCNGNMHCVAGTCRLDTSSIVACPEAADCYVSACVPSTGKCATWPAASGVSCNDGDPCSLGDACEQGLCLAGEPICGCEDDADCGAFVQPGFNLCLGPLHCEAGLCVPDASQAIVCEPEGPCMDVACQPDTGLCATSPLPNGTACDASELCPTEGVCDQGVCVEASPPCDDGDPCTADSCAEDGTCLHEPFEGPCEDGDPCTTGEQCSDLVCAGGTAKICDDLNPCTVDACAPALGGCIFEAQTDGVACSSGDPCLEGGACLEGVCSDETEVTCDGDGPCMVGLCLPGEGCVQKKVENGAACDSGSPCLQAGTCQEGVCDSLPLSCNDSNPCTADTCDAEQGGCIHEFKEDGVSCESGDPCMENSQCTSGQCVGGEPVECENGPCDSRSCDGETGVCEIDEVFEDGYACVADLPCQSMGTCEAGACTNAAPCPEDS
;
A
#
# COMPACT_ATOMS: atom_id res chain seq x y z
N MET A 1 -10.55 67.27 -3.58
CA MET A 1 -11.51 68.26 -3.05
C MET A 1 -12.42 67.52 -2.08
N LEU A 2 -12.45 67.87 -0.78
CA LEU A 2 -13.24 67.24 0.31
C LEU A 2 -12.93 65.72 0.53
N ILE A 3 -12.31 65.23 1.62
CA ILE A 3 -12.62 65.32 3.07
C ILE A 3 -13.99 64.63 3.35
N THR A 4 -14.10 63.51 4.09
CA THR A 4 -14.09 63.37 5.58
C THR A 4 -13.90 61.89 6.03
N SER A 5 -12.96 61.53 6.94
CA SER A 5 -13.12 61.32 8.42
C SER A 5 -13.54 59.91 8.90
N ARG A 6 -13.19 59.38 10.10
CA ARG A 6 -12.18 59.70 11.16
C ARG A 6 -12.15 58.63 12.30
N PHE A 7 -10.95 58.25 12.76
CA PHE A 7 -10.60 57.78 14.14
C PHE A 7 -11.18 56.38 14.52
N ARG A 8 -10.72 55.61 15.52
CA ARG A 8 -10.03 55.82 16.83
C ARG A 8 -9.40 54.46 17.28
N ASN A 9 -8.57 54.23 18.33
CA ASN A 9 -7.97 54.92 19.50
C ASN A 9 -6.63 54.20 19.87
N PRO A 10 -5.69 54.74 20.70
CA PRO A 10 -4.30 54.22 20.76
C PRO A 10 -3.80 53.59 22.08
N SER A 11 -2.68 52.86 22.00
CA SER A 11 -1.62 52.62 23.01
C SER A 11 -0.37 52.12 22.27
N LEU A 12 0.89 52.30 22.71
CA LEU A 12 1.44 52.82 23.97
C LEU A 12 2.69 53.69 23.67
N ALA A 13 2.95 54.75 24.44
CA ALA A 13 4.16 55.57 24.25
C ALA A 13 4.66 56.16 25.59
N LEU A 14 5.84 55.74 26.08
CA LEU A 14 6.38 56.23 27.35
C LEU A 14 7.92 56.13 27.50
N ARG A 15 8.60 57.27 27.22
CA ARG A 15 9.89 57.74 27.80
C ARG A 15 11.16 56.87 27.52
N LEU A 16 12.25 57.34 26.88
CA LEU A 16 13.05 58.59 26.95
C LEU A 16 14.12 58.59 28.08
N LEU A 17 15.30 59.16 27.77
CA LEU A 17 16.62 59.09 28.45
C LEU A 17 17.46 57.84 28.05
N ALA A 18 18.80 57.88 27.93
CA ALA A 18 19.79 58.94 28.24
C ALA A 18 20.86 59.11 27.12
N SER A 19 21.92 59.92 27.35
CA SER A 19 22.88 60.35 26.31
C SER A 19 24.35 60.43 26.78
N LEU A 20 25.28 60.34 25.81
CA LEU A 20 26.73 60.68 25.85
C LEU A 20 27.70 59.87 26.76
N ALA A 21 28.61 59.14 26.12
CA ALA A 21 30.05 58.95 26.46
C ALA A 21 30.69 57.95 25.45
N LEU A 22 31.96 58.00 25.00
CA LEU A 22 33.04 59.02 24.97
C LEU A 22 34.10 58.55 23.92
N PHE A 23 34.76 59.45 23.16
CA PHE A 23 36.08 59.37 22.46
C PHE A 23 36.57 58.01 21.84
N GLY A 24 37.02 57.92 20.58
CA GLY A 24 38.24 58.54 20.02
C GLY A 24 39.46 57.61 20.21
N SER A 25 40.32 57.24 19.25
CA SER A 25 40.97 57.98 18.15
C SER A 25 41.45 56.99 17.05
N LEU A 26 41.50 57.31 15.75
CA LEU A 26 42.59 57.96 14.99
C LEU A 26 43.97 57.24 14.96
N LEU A 27 44.41 56.93 13.71
CA LEU A 27 45.80 56.79 13.19
C LEU A 27 46.64 55.50 13.30
N ALA A 28 47.34 55.27 12.17
CA ALA A 28 48.68 54.70 11.97
C ALA A 28 48.88 53.17 11.81
N ALA A 29 49.67 52.83 10.78
CA ALA A 29 50.22 51.50 10.50
C ALA A 29 51.72 51.42 10.84
N CYS A 30 52.26 50.22 11.06
CA CYS A 30 53.67 49.79 10.91
C CYS A 30 53.82 48.29 11.20
N GLY A 31 54.88 47.64 10.71
CA GLY A 31 55.15 46.18 10.87
C GLY A 31 54.81 45.38 9.59
N GLU A 32 55.71 44.74 8.84
CA GLU A 32 57.11 44.30 9.09
C GLU A 32 57.26 43.32 10.27
N GLU A 33 57.98 42.19 10.19
CA GLU A 33 58.59 41.43 9.08
C GLU A 33 59.03 40.03 9.61
N LYS A 34 59.28 39.03 8.72
CA LYS A 34 60.19 37.87 8.95
C LYS A 34 59.81 36.85 10.07
N ASP A 35 60.39 35.64 10.18
CA ASP A 35 61.47 34.95 9.44
C ASP A 35 61.38 33.40 9.50
N ALA A 36 62.13 32.72 8.62
CA ALA A 36 62.77 31.38 8.77
C ALA A 36 61.94 30.07 8.98
N ALA A 37 62.41 28.86 8.60
CA ALA A 37 63.43 28.40 7.62
C ALA A 37 63.48 26.84 7.50
N THR A 38 64.16 26.31 6.46
CA THR A 38 64.71 24.92 6.31
C THR A 38 63.71 23.72 6.24
N ALA A 39 63.96 22.55 5.61
CA ALA A 39 65.07 21.95 4.83
C ALA A 39 64.60 20.61 4.14
N ALA A 40 65.32 19.88 3.27
CA ALA A 40 66.33 20.19 2.22
C ALA A 40 66.89 18.89 1.54
N VAL A 41 66.84 18.79 0.20
CA VAL A 41 67.71 17.95 -0.72
C VAL A 41 67.67 16.40 -0.62
N VAL A 42 67.62 15.69 -1.78
CA VAL A 42 68.53 14.57 -2.20
C VAL A 42 68.15 13.95 -3.58
N ASP A 43 69.20 13.65 -4.38
CA ASP A 43 69.41 12.90 -5.65
C ASP A 43 68.30 12.22 -6.50
N GLY A 44 68.62 11.94 -7.78
CA GLY A 44 67.82 10.99 -8.59
C GLY A 44 68.11 10.75 -10.09
N GLY A 45 69.23 11.18 -10.70
CA GLY A 45 69.49 10.93 -12.14
C GLY A 45 69.93 9.48 -12.47
N PRO A 46 69.64 8.98 -13.70
CA PRO A 46 70.77 8.69 -14.60
C PRO A 46 70.51 8.90 -16.12
N THR A 47 71.59 9.09 -16.89
CA THR A 47 71.64 9.02 -18.37
C THR A 47 72.40 7.78 -18.86
N PRO A 48 72.20 7.37 -20.13
CA PRO A 48 73.27 7.40 -21.15
C PRO A 48 72.80 8.13 -22.44
N SER A 49 73.62 8.89 -23.19
CA SER A 49 74.76 8.50 -24.07
C SER A 49 74.35 7.69 -25.32
N ASP A 50 74.73 8.03 -26.57
CA ASP A 50 75.73 9.01 -27.07
C ASP A 50 75.45 9.55 -28.51
N VAL A 51 75.88 10.80 -28.77
CA VAL A 51 76.63 11.35 -29.95
C VAL A 51 76.23 10.87 -31.38
N VAL A 52 75.91 11.73 -32.36
CA VAL A 52 76.81 12.70 -33.07
C VAL A 52 76.10 14.01 -33.47
N ALA A 53 76.86 15.06 -33.84
CA ALA A 53 76.44 16.47 -33.94
C ALA A 53 76.62 17.13 -35.33
N SER A 54 76.64 18.48 -35.36
CA SER A 54 76.65 19.45 -36.48
C SER A 54 75.26 19.80 -37.06
N ASP A 55 74.92 21.07 -37.36
CA ASP A 55 75.70 22.33 -37.34
C ASP A 55 74.95 23.53 -36.68
N THR A 56 75.70 24.56 -36.27
CA THR A 56 75.18 25.76 -35.58
C THR A 56 75.17 27.03 -36.45
N ILE A 57 73.99 27.58 -36.77
CA ILE A 57 73.79 28.98 -37.20
C ILE A 57 72.32 29.39 -36.94
N PRO A 58 71.99 30.63 -36.48
CA PRO A 58 72.63 31.47 -35.48
C PRO A 58 71.66 31.80 -34.31
N ASP A 59 72.02 32.80 -33.52
CA ASP A 59 71.08 33.65 -32.76
C ASP A 59 70.04 34.27 -33.72
N ALA A 60 68.86 33.67 -33.78
CA ALA A 60 67.68 34.20 -34.48
C ALA A 60 66.77 34.85 -33.45
N ARG A 61 66.36 36.10 -33.70
CA ARG A 61 65.43 36.80 -32.79
C ARG A 61 64.12 36.01 -32.71
N GLN A 62 63.65 35.80 -31.49
CA GLN A 62 62.51 34.95 -31.14
C GLN A 62 61.19 35.38 -31.81
N ASP A 63 61.17 36.60 -32.36
CA ASP A 63 60.06 37.16 -33.12
C ASP A 63 60.08 36.81 -34.62
N GLN A 64 61.08 36.14 -35.20
CA GLN A 64 61.12 35.93 -36.68
C GLN A 64 60.38 34.67 -37.13
N CYS A 65 59.13 34.82 -37.60
CA CYS A 65 58.37 33.76 -38.28
C CYS A 65 58.24 33.99 -39.81
N SER A 66 57.83 32.94 -40.53
CA SER A 66 57.52 32.98 -41.98
C SER A 66 56.13 32.41 -42.32
N LEU A 67 55.45 31.86 -41.33
CA LEU A 67 54.09 31.30 -41.35
C LEU A 67 53.48 31.56 -39.97
N ASP A 68 52.16 31.80 -39.88
CA ASP A 68 51.45 32.06 -38.62
C ASP A 68 51.70 30.97 -37.57
N GLU A 69 51.76 29.71 -37.99
CA GLU A 69 52.00 28.55 -37.12
C GLU A 69 53.34 28.59 -36.38
N THR A 70 54.40 29.14 -37.01
CA THR A 70 55.69 29.35 -36.33
C THR A 70 55.56 30.37 -35.19
N CYS A 71 54.72 31.40 -35.37
CA CYS A 71 54.48 32.40 -34.36
C CYS A 71 53.60 31.81 -33.22
N ARG A 72 52.57 31.01 -33.54
CA ARG A 72 51.74 30.27 -32.57
C ARG A 72 52.53 29.32 -31.66
N GLN A 73 53.60 28.70 -32.18
CA GLN A 73 54.47 27.82 -31.39
C GLN A 73 55.54 28.58 -30.57
N SER A 74 55.72 29.88 -30.82
CA SER A 74 56.80 30.69 -30.22
C SER A 74 56.33 31.73 -29.20
N LEU A 75 55.05 32.12 -29.25
CA LEU A 75 54.40 33.03 -28.31
C LEU A 75 53.29 32.31 -27.54
N ALA A 76 53.30 32.42 -26.22
CA ALA A 76 52.09 32.18 -25.44
C ALA A 76 51.13 33.36 -25.64
N VAL A 77 49.92 33.06 -26.07
CA VAL A 77 48.82 34.02 -26.30
C VAL A 77 47.62 33.60 -25.45
N GLY A 78 46.81 34.57 -25.03
CA GLY A 78 45.56 34.31 -24.31
C GLY A 78 44.48 33.64 -25.18
N PRO A 79 43.38 33.18 -24.59
CA PRO A 79 42.27 32.54 -25.31
C PRO A 79 41.59 33.48 -26.32
N CYS A 80 41.71 34.80 -26.12
CA CYS A 80 41.23 35.85 -27.03
C CYS A 80 42.36 36.55 -27.80
N GLU A 81 43.46 35.85 -28.06
CA GLU A 81 44.61 36.40 -28.79
C GLU A 81 45.13 35.41 -29.85
N VAL A 82 45.53 35.92 -31.03
CA VAL A 82 46.14 35.11 -32.08
C VAL A 82 47.50 35.65 -32.52
N ALA A 83 48.54 34.82 -32.44
CA ALA A 83 49.85 35.11 -33.00
C ALA A 83 49.87 34.87 -34.52
N ARG A 84 50.29 35.89 -35.29
CA ARG A 84 50.42 35.84 -36.76
C ARG A 84 51.76 36.39 -37.26
N CYS A 85 52.10 36.03 -38.50
CA CYS A 85 53.34 36.39 -39.18
C CYS A 85 53.15 37.66 -40.03
N VAL A 86 53.50 38.82 -39.49
CA VAL A 86 53.37 40.11 -40.20
C VAL A 86 54.74 40.70 -40.49
N GLU A 87 55.02 40.91 -41.78
CA GLU A 87 56.30 41.40 -42.32
C GLU A 87 57.54 40.63 -41.81
N GLY A 88 57.40 39.31 -41.59
CA GLY A 88 58.47 38.44 -41.08
C GLY A 88 58.74 38.60 -39.58
N SER A 89 57.76 39.12 -38.83
CA SER A 89 57.78 39.26 -37.37
C SER A 89 56.49 38.70 -36.75
N CYS A 90 56.61 38.03 -35.59
CA CYS A 90 55.50 37.59 -34.76
C CYS A 90 54.77 38.82 -34.23
N GLN A 91 53.46 38.89 -34.43
CA GLN A 91 52.60 39.91 -33.83
C GLN A 91 51.37 39.25 -33.25
N VAL A 92 50.95 39.69 -32.06
CA VAL A 92 49.73 39.23 -31.39
C VAL A 92 48.59 40.15 -31.77
N PHE A 93 47.45 39.57 -32.13
CA PHE A 93 46.23 40.29 -32.48
C PHE A 93 45.12 39.93 -31.50
N ALA A 94 44.47 40.95 -30.97
CA ALA A 94 43.25 40.83 -30.18
C ALA A 94 42.12 40.20 -31.02
N ILE A 95 41.41 39.25 -30.41
CA ILE A 95 40.18 38.66 -30.93
C ILE A 95 39.00 39.48 -30.38
N ASN A 96 38.08 39.88 -31.26
CA ASN A 96 36.87 40.64 -30.91
C ASN A 96 35.74 40.32 -31.90
N ASP A 97 35.36 39.06 -31.91
CA ASP A 97 34.34 38.43 -32.76
C ASP A 97 33.24 37.75 -31.91
N GLN A 98 33.24 37.96 -30.59
CA GLN A 98 32.31 37.38 -29.63
C GLN A 98 32.36 35.83 -29.55
N LEU A 99 33.42 35.20 -30.07
CA LEU A 99 33.64 33.75 -29.96
C LEU A 99 33.77 33.30 -28.49
N PRO A 100 33.36 32.04 -28.18
CA PRO A 100 33.55 31.46 -26.85
C PRO A 100 35.01 31.41 -26.43
N CYS A 101 35.27 31.72 -25.16
CA CYS A 101 36.59 31.65 -24.54
C CYS A 101 36.49 31.10 -23.11
N ASP A 102 37.60 30.62 -22.58
CA ASP A 102 37.73 30.22 -21.16
C ASP A 102 38.48 31.33 -20.43
N ASP A 103 37.83 32.01 -19.47
CA ASP A 103 38.49 33.03 -18.62
C ASP A 103 39.23 32.42 -17.42
N GLY A 104 39.16 31.09 -17.26
CA GLY A 104 39.76 30.33 -16.16
C GLY A 104 38.94 30.36 -14.86
N ASN A 105 37.72 30.91 -14.88
CA ASN A 105 36.86 31.05 -13.72
C ASN A 105 35.63 30.12 -13.83
N PRO A 106 35.48 29.10 -12.95
CA PRO A 106 34.33 28.18 -12.98
C PRO A 106 32.99 28.85 -12.63
N CYS A 107 33.00 30.10 -12.18
CA CYS A 107 31.83 30.88 -11.77
C CYS A 107 31.28 31.80 -12.86
N THR A 108 31.75 31.66 -14.10
CA THR A 108 31.31 32.46 -15.25
C THR A 108 30.96 31.58 -16.44
N VAL A 109 29.89 31.95 -17.13
CA VAL A 109 29.41 31.29 -18.36
C VAL A 109 29.03 32.37 -19.38
N GLU A 110 28.79 31.95 -20.63
CA GLU A 110 28.64 32.88 -21.77
C GLU A 110 29.83 33.85 -21.91
N THR A 111 31.03 33.31 -21.66
CA THR A 111 32.33 33.96 -21.82
C THR A 111 32.66 34.17 -23.31
N ARG A 112 32.99 35.40 -23.68
CA ARG A 112 33.18 35.85 -25.07
C ARG A 112 34.40 36.77 -25.22
N CYS A 113 35.01 36.79 -26.41
CA CYS A 113 36.12 37.70 -26.69
C CYS A 113 35.68 39.13 -27.04
N ASP A 114 36.10 40.11 -26.24
CA ASP A 114 36.03 41.56 -26.54
C ASP A 114 37.41 42.23 -26.32
N ASP A 115 37.84 43.01 -27.31
CA ASP A 115 39.14 43.70 -27.44
C ASP A 115 40.36 42.89 -26.94
N GLY A 116 40.37 41.58 -27.21
CA GLY A 116 41.46 40.67 -26.83
C GLY A 116 41.40 40.13 -25.40
N SER A 117 40.37 40.48 -24.64
CA SER A 117 40.08 39.94 -23.31
C SER A 117 38.89 38.97 -23.36
N CYS A 118 38.95 37.90 -22.58
CA CYS A 118 37.75 37.09 -22.33
C CYS A 118 36.88 37.83 -21.30
N VAL A 119 35.63 38.10 -21.65
CA VAL A 119 34.65 38.81 -20.81
C VAL A 119 33.38 37.96 -20.67
N HIS A 120 32.74 37.99 -19.51
CA HIS A 120 31.56 37.18 -19.21
C HIS A 120 30.30 38.04 -19.10
N GLY A 121 29.20 37.61 -19.73
CA GLY A 121 27.91 38.29 -19.63
C GLY A 121 27.19 38.01 -18.30
N VAL A 122 27.37 36.81 -17.76
CA VAL A 122 26.67 36.28 -16.59
C VAL A 122 27.62 35.50 -15.67
N THR A 123 27.27 35.42 -14.39
CA THR A 123 27.89 34.50 -13.43
C THR A 123 27.09 33.22 -13.36
N THR A 124 27.75 32.07 -13.26
CA THR A 124 27.13 30.76 -13.01
C THR A 124 26.23 30.85 -11.78
N LEU A 125 24.93 30.54 -11.95
CA LEU A 125 24.03 30.41 -10.82
C LEU A 125 24.28 29.03 -10.18
N CYS A 126 25.11 29.01 -9.15
CA CYS A 126 25.17 27.90 -8.22
C CYS A 126 23.91 27.96 -7.35
N ASP A 127 23.06 26.95 -7.51
CA ASP A 127 21.81 26.72 -6.79
C ASP A 127 21.66 25.19 -6.79
N ASP A 128 21.72 24.55 -5.62
CA ASP A 128 21.53 23.09 -5.48
C ASP A 128 20.08 22.71 -5.13
N ALA A 129 19.16 23.69 -5.22
CA ALA A 129 17.77 23.62 -4.83
C ALA A 129 17.52 23.22 -3.36
N ASN A 130 18.54 23.25 -2.50
CA ASN A 130 18.41 22.94 -1.09
C ASN A 130 18.24 24.24 -0.27
N PRO A 131 17.08 24.51 0.33
CA PRO A 131 16.87 25.73 1.11
C PRO A 131 17.70 25.77 2.40
N CYS A 132 18.47 24.73 2.74
CA CYS A 132 19.38 24.70 3.88
C CYS A 132 20.87 24.86 3.56
N THR A 133 21.22 25.15 2.31
CA THR A 133 22.55 25.62 1.89
C THR A 133 22.56 27.14 1.67
N THR A 134 23.74 27.69 1.46
CA THR A 134 23.97 29.11 1.13
C THR A 134 24.93 29.13 -0.03
N ASP A 135 24.37 29.35 -1.21
CA ASP A 135 25.03 28.94 -2.42
C ASP A 135 25.95 30.06 -2.90
N GLY A 136 27.23 29.73 -2.93
CA GLY A 136 28.29 30.59 -3.40
C GLY A 136 28.95 29.99 -4.64
N CYS A 137 29.75 30.81 -5.30
CA CYS A 137 30.73 30.33 -6.25
C CYS A 137 32.07 30.99 -5.97
N ASP A 138 33.08 30.19 -5.68
CA ASP A 138 34.45 30.63 -5.48
C ASP A 138 35.20 30.64 -6.83
N PRO A 139 35.76 31.78 -7.28
CA PRO A 139 36.42 31.90 -8.58
C PRO A 139 37.68 31.05 -8.81
N LEU A 140 38.09 30.20 -7.86
CA LEU A 140 39.16 29.21 -8.02
C LEU A 140 38.67 27.76 -7.86
N THR A 141 37.55 27.49 -7.17
CA THR A 141 37.06 26.12 -6.92
C THR A 141 35.66 25.80 -7.45
N GLY A 142 34.90 26.78 -7.94
CA GLY A 142 33.54 26.59 -8.43
C GLY A 142 32.48 26.73 -7.33
N CYS A 143 31.32 26.09 -7.52
CA CYS A 143 30.22 26.18 -6.58
C CYS A 143 30.61 25.67 -5.17
N ASP A 144 30.23 26.44 -4.14
CA ASP A 144 30.32 26.07 -2.73
C ASP A 144 28.92 26.13 -2.12
N PHE A 145 28.46 24.99 -1.60
CA PHE A 145 27.13 24.84 -1.00
C PHE A 145 27.29 24.78 0.53
N SER A 146 27.51 25.96 1.12
CA SER A 146 27.83 26.08 2.55
C SER A 146 26.55 25.94 3.42
N PRO A 147 26.44 24.97 4.35
CA PRO A 147 25.21 24.73 5.10
C PRO A 147 24.83 25.90 6.02
N ARG A 148 23.53 26.24 6.02
CA ARG A 148 22.91 27.23 6.92
C ARG A 148 22.93 26.72 8.37
N MET A 149 22.84 27.64 9.32
CA MET A 149 22.81 27.27 10.75
C MET A 149 21.59 26.41 11.08
N ASP A 150 21.78 25.39 11.93
CA ASP A 150 20.68 24.62 12.50
C ASP A 150 19.59 25.54 13.10
N SER A 151 18.32 25.15 13.02
CA SER A 151 17.14 25.95 13.38
C SER A 151 16.90 27.22 12.53
N SER A 152 17.63 27.42 11.43
CA SER A 152 17.23 28.36 10.39
C SER A 152 15.93 27.88 9.72
N VAL A 153 14.97 28.80 9.53
CA VAL A 153 13.74 28.48 8.79
C VAL A 153 14.07 28.16 7.33
N CYS A 154 13.48 27.06 6.85
CA CYS A 154 13.45 26.60 5.47
C CYS A 154 11.99 26.20 5.14
N ASP A 155 11.83 25.43 4.08
CA ASP A 155 10.57 24.86 3.56
C ASP A 155 11.03 23.59 2.85
N ASP A 156 10.61 22.39 3.29
CA ASP A 156 11.04 21.12 2.65
C ASP A 156 10.12 20.71 1.48
N SER A 157 9.14 21.57 1.15
CA SER A 157 8.15 21.39 0.07
C SER A 157 7.30 20.12 0.17
N ASP A 158 7.26 19.49 1.36
CA ASP A 158 6.24 18.50 1.72
C ASP A 158 5.07 19.23 2.42
N PRO A 159 3.83 19.18 1.88
CA PRO A 159 2.69 19.88 2.49
C PRO A 159 2.21 19.25 3.81
N CYS A 160 2.76 18.09 4.22
CA CYS A 160 2.44 17.42 5.47
C CYS A 160 3.38 17.75 6.64
N THR A 161 4.47 18.50 6.40
CA THR A 161 5.39 19.02 7.42
C THR A 161 5.01 20.43 7.88
N MET A 162 5.47 20.82 9.07
CA MET A 162 5.30 22.18 9.59
C MET A 162 6.50 22.62 10.45
N ASN A 163 6.77 23.93 10.44
CA ASN A 163 7.83 24.62 11.20
C ASN A 163 9.24 24.22 10.77
N ASP A 164 9.45 24.16 9.45
CA ASP A 164 10.56 23.43 8.84
C ASP A 164 11.88 24.17 9.06
N THR A 165 12.87 23.41 9.52
CA THR A 165 14.15 23.97 9.96
C THR A 165 15.34 23.18 9.48
N CYS A 166 16.43 23.88 9.23
CA CYS A 166 17.69 23.24 8.88
C CYS A 166 18.25 22.43 10.06
N LEU A 167 18.76 21.25 9.75
CA LEU A 167 19.54 20.40 10.64
C LEU A 167 20.63 19.68 9.82
N ASP A 168 21.90 19.94 10.15
CA ASP A 168 23.07 19.34 9.47
C ASP A 168 23.03 19.52 7.93
N GLY A 169 22.57 20.69 7.47
CA GLY A 169 22.45 21.05 6.05
C GLY A 169 21.20 20.53 5.32
N THR A 170 20.33 19.75 5.97
CA THR A 170 19.06 19.26 5.42
C THR A 170 17.88 20.05 6.00
N CYS A 171 16.85 20.36 5.19
CA CYS A 171 15.59 20.89 5.74
C CYS A 171 14.74 19.77 6.32
N VAL A 172 14.21 19.96 7.54
CA VAL A 172 13.32 18.98 8.21
C VAL A 172 12.18 19.67 8.97
N GLY A 173 10.94 19.29 8.67
CA GLY A 173 9.75 19.69 9.40
C GLY A 173 9.29 18.75 10.52
N GLU A 174 8.37 19.24 11.36
CA GLU A 174 7.59 18.40 12.28
C GLU A 174 6.35 17.87 11.53
N SER A 175 6.14 16.55 11.53
CA SER A 175 5.01 15.92 10.83
C SER A 175 3.66 16.37 11.41
N SER A 176 2.81 17.00 10.59
CA SER A 176 1.49 17.46 11.01
C SER A 176 0.53 16.30 11.26
N ALA A 177 -0.19 16.36 12.38
CA ALA A 177 -1.28 15.42 12.68
C ALA A 177 -2.53 15.63 11.81
N GLU A 178 -2.54 16.65 10.96
CA GLU A 178 -3.66 16.98 10.07
C GLU A 178 -3.57 16.28 8.71
N CYS A 179 -2.39 15.78 8.30
CA CYS A 179 -2.16 15.04 7.03
C CYS A 179 -2.50 13.52 7.09
N ALA A 180 -3.39 13.13 8.01
CA ALA A 180 -3.78 11.74 8.23
C ALA A 180 -4.90 11.29 7.27
N CYS A 181 -4.83 10.04 6.81
CA CYS A 181 -5.76 9.49 5.82
C CYS A 181 -6.07 8.00 6.09
N GLU A 182 -7.21 7.52 5.61
CA GLU A 182 -7.52 6.09 5.51
C GLU A 182 -7.54 5.62 4.03
N THR A 183 -7.81 6.54 3.10
CA THR A 183 -7.87 6.35 1.65
C THR A 183 -7.19 7.52 0.92
N SER A 184 -6.77 7.32 -0.34
CA SER A 184 -6.19 8.42 -1.14
C SER A 184 -7.17 9.56 -1.43
N THR A 185 -8.49 9.32 -1.34
CA THR A 185 -9.51 10.38 -1.46
C THR A 185 -9.38 11.43 -0.37
N ASP A 186 -8.94 11.02 0.83
CA ASP A 186 -8.75 11.91 1.98
C ASP A 186 -7.57 12.88 1.75
N CYS A 187 -6.73 12.63 0.75
CA CYS A 187 -5.59 13.46 0.40
C CYS A 187 -5.91 14.63 -0.55
N ALA A 188 -7.07 14.60 -1.21
CA ALA A 188 -7.52 15.65 -2.13
C ALA A 188 -7.54 17.09 -1.55
N PRO A 189 -7.77 17.33 -0.23
CA PRO A 189 -7.68 18.67 0.36
C PRO A 189 -6.26 19.23 0.51
N PHE A 190 -5.22 18.42 0.27
CA PHE A 190 -3.80 18.79 0.38
C PHE A 190 -3.09 18.91 -0.98
N GLU A 191 -3.81 18.71 -2.09
CA GLU A 191 -3.33 19.00 -3.44
C GLU A 191 -3.16 20.52 -3.61
N ASP A 192 -2.08 20.95 -4.29
CA ASP A 192 -1.70 22.35 -4.49
C ASP A 192 -2.19 22.94 -5.84
N ASP A 193 -3.16 22.27 -6.48
CA ASP A 193 -3.62 22.48 -7.87
C ASP A 193 -2.51 22.31 -8.95
N ASN A 194 -1.33 21.76 -8.61
CA ASN A 194 -0.22 21.54 -9.54
C ASN A 194 -0.21 20.10 -10.08
N LEU A 195 -1.00 19.82 -11.12
CA LEU A 195 -1.10 18.50 -11.76
C LEU A 195 0.18 18.02 -12.49
N CYS A 196 1.36 18.57 -12.16
CA CYS A 196 2.65 18.27 -12.74
C CYS A 196 3.68 17.71 -11.74
N ASN A 197 3.58 18.04 -10.44
CA ASN A 197 4.48 17.48 -9.40
C ASN A 197 4.02 16.11 -8.86
N GLY A 198 2.82 15.66 -9.24
CA GLY A 198 2.26 14.35 -8.90
C GLY A 198 1.20 14.46 -7.80
N ASN A 199 0.17 13.62 -7.88
CA ASN A 199 -0.99 13.69 -6.98
C ASN A 199 -0.68 13.11 -5.59
N MET A 200 -1.36 13.59 -4.56
CA MET A 200 -1.24 13.08 -3.20
C MET A 200 -2.04 11.76 -3.02
N HIS A 201 -1.42 10.74 -2.45
CA HIS A 201 -2.01 9.43 -2.18
C HIS A 201 -1.75 8.95 -0.75
N CYS A 202 -2.62 8.09 -0.22
CA CYS A 202 -2.51 7.65 1.17
C CYS A 202 -1.53 6.49 1.33
N VAL A 203 -0.43 6.71 2.06
CA VAL A 203 0.61 5.71 2.31
C VAL A 203 0.75 5.47 3.80
N ALA A 204 0.30 4.28 4.24
CA ALA A 204 0.40 3.82 5.63
C ALA A 204 -0.21 4.77 6.70
N GLY A 205 -1.27 5.50 6.32
CA GLY A 205 -1.99 6.42 7.21
C GLY A 205 -1.58 7.90 7.10
N THR A 206 -0.73 8.25 6.14
CA THR A 206 -0.32 9.64 5.88
C THR A 206 -0.33 9.92 4.38
N CYS A 207 -0.83 11.08 3.98
CA CYS A 207 -0.79 11.52 2.58
C CYS A 207 0.66 11.76 2.12
N ARG A 208 0.99 11.37 0.89
CA ARG A 208 2.31 11.56 0.27
C ARG A 208 2.19 11.75 -1.24
N LEU A 209 3.11 12.50 -1.82
CA LEU A 209 3.23 12.70 -3.26
C LEU A 209 3.48 11.37 -3.99
N ASP A 210 2.65 11.01 -4.99
CA ASP A 210 2.93 9.88 -5.88
C ASP A 210 3.85 10.34 -7.03
N THR A 211 5.16 10.15 -6.83
CA THR A 211 6.17 10.48 -7.84
C THR A 211 6.05 9.67 -9.13
N SER A 212 5.25 8.60 -9.17
CA SER A 212 4.94 7.87 -10.43
C SER A 212 3.85 8.55 -11.28
N SER A 213 3.13 9.52 -10.70
CA SER A 213 2.11 10.33 -11.38
C SER A 213 2.65 11.68 -11.89
N ILE A 214 3.94 11.98 -11.70
CA ILE A 214 4.61 13.17 -12.25
C ILE A 214 4.48 13.18 -13.78
N VAL A 215 4.02 14.30 -14.33
CA VAL A 215 3.82 14.46 -15.78
C VAL A 215 5.15 14.76 -16.47
N ALA A 216 5.86 13.69 -16.83
CA ALA A 216 7.04 13.76 -17.69
C ALA A 216 6.63 14.19 -19.10
N CYS A 217 7.16 15.33 -19.57
CA CYS A 217 6.90 15.83 -20.91
C CYS A 217 7.94 15.35 -21.93
N PRO A 218 7.53 15.10 -23.19
CA PRO A 218 8.47 14.73 -24.24
C PRO A 218 9.44 15.88 -24.52
N GLU A 219 10.66 15.53 -24.92
CA GLU A 219 11.67 16.48 -25.40
C GLU A 219 11.10 17.28 -26.59
N ALA A 220 11.38 18.58 -26.61
CA ALA A 220 10.99 19.47 -27.69
C ALA A 220 12.09 19.55 -28.76
N ALA A 221 11.71 19.93 -29.98
CA ALA A 221 12.67 20.32 -31.01
C ALA A 221 13.51 21.53 -30.55
N ASP A 222 14.71 21.68 -31.10
CA ASP A 222 15.86 22.39 -30.52
C ASP A 222 15.63 23.87 -30.14
N CYS A 223 14.65 24.54 -30.77
CA CYS A 223 14.24 25.91 -30.43
C CYS A 223 12.87 26.03 -29.77
N TYR A 224 12.43 24.98 -29.10
CA TYR A 224 11.26 24.94 -28.25
C TYR A 224 11.60 24.32 -26.89
N VAL A 225 10.88 24.75 -25.85
CA VAL A 225 10.94 24.16 -24.51
C VAL A 225 9.60 23.50 -24.22
N SER A 226 9.60 22.25 -23.77
CA SER A 226 8.42 21.50 -23.34
C SER A 226 8.39 21.45 -21.81
N ALA A 227 7.27 21.85 -21.20
CA ALA A 227 7.04 21.61 -19.78
C ALA A 227 5.55 21.43 -19.49
N CYS A 228 5.25 20.76 -18.38
CA CYS A 228 3.88 20.58 -17.91
C CYS A 228 3.33 21.90 -17.36
N VAL A 229 2.07 22.20 -17.67
CA VAL A 229 1.34 23.39 -17.19
C VAL A 229 0.54 23.02 -15.94
N PRO A 230 0.91 23.50 -14.73
CA PRO A 230 0.37 23.08 -13.43
C PRO A 230 -1.15 22.92 -13.40
N SER A 231 -1.88 23.97 -13.79
CA SER A 231 -3.34 24.04 -13.75
C SER A 231 -4.08 23.18 -14.80
N THR A 232 -3.37 22.31 -15.53
CA THR A 232 -3.96 21.45 -16.57
C THR A 232 -3.39 20.03 -16.63
N GLY A 233 -2.24 19.76 -16.03
CA GLY A 233 -1.55 18.45 -16.11
C GLY A 233 -1.11 18.09 -17.53
N LYS A 234 -0.96 19.08 -18.42
CA LYS A 234 -0.65 18.89 -19.84
C LYS A 234 0.66 19.58 -20.21
N CYS A 235 1.45 18.89 -21.01
CA CYS A 235 2.63 19.45 -21.65
C CYS A 235 2.23 20.53 -22.65
N ALA A 236 2.88 21.68 -22.56
CA ALA A 236 2.82 22.73 -23.55
C ALA A 236 4.24 23.06 -24.02
N THR A 237 4.34 23.57 -25.25
CA THR A 237 5.60 24.00 -25.85
C THR A 237 5.61 25.50 -26.09
N TRP A 238 6.76 26.13 -25.84
CA TRP A 238 7.00 27.55 -26.11
C TRP A 238 8.33 27.72 -26.84
N PRO A 239 8.52 28.77 -27.64
CA PRO A 239 9.82 29.08 -28.23
C PRO A 239 10.92 29.22 -27.16
N ALA A 240 12.09 28.66 -27.43
CA ALA A 240 13.30 28.92 -26.66
C ALA A 240 13.68 30.41 -26.73
N ALA A 241 14.43 30.89 -25.75
CA ALA A 241 14.87 32.28 -25.70
C ALA A 241 15.82 32.60 -26.86
N SER A 242 15.76 33.83 -27.39
CA SER A 242 16.64 34.27 -28.46
C SER A 242 18.11 34.20 -28.03
N GLY A 243 18.94 33.50 -28.81
CA GLY A 243 20.36 33.28 -28.50
C GLY A 243 20.68 31.98 -27.76
N VAL A 244 19.69 31.17 -27.40
CA VAL A 244 19.92 29.77 -26.96
C VAL A 244 20.57 28.99 -28.11
N SER A 245 21.62 28.24 -27.80
CA SER A 245 22.32 27.39 -28.77
C SER A 245 21.43 26.24 -29.22
N CYS A 246 21.34 26.05 -30.53
CA CYS A 246 20.63 24.93 -31.15
C CYS A 246 21.55 24.22 -32.16
N ASN A 247 20.99 23.32 -32.96
CA ASN A 247 21.60 22.75 -34.14
C ASN A 247 20.51 22.71 -35.22
N ASP A 248 20.72 23.27 -36.41
CA ASP A 248 19.70 23.26 -37.47
C ASP A 248 19.80 22.02 -38.41
N GLY A 249 20.74 21.12 -38.11
CA GLY A 249 21.06 19.92 -38.88
C GLY A 249 22.18 20.12 -39.92
N ASP A 250 22.68 21.35 -40.12
CA ASP A 250 23.78 21.61 -41.04
C ASP A 250 25.15 21.47 -40.34
N PRO A 251 26.06 20.56 -40.78
CA PRO A 251 27.44 20.54 -40.29
C PRO A 251 28.25 21.78 -40.68
N CYS A 252 27.74 22.62 -41.58
CA CYS A 252 28.44 23.77 -42.13
C CYS A 252 28.31 25.05 -41.32
N SER A 253 27.44 25.11 -40.32
CA SER A 253 27.23 26.27 -39.47
C SER A 253 27.87 26.09 -38.08
N LEU A 254 28.31 27.20 -37.48
CA LEU A 254 28.93 27.19 -36.16
C LEU A 254 28.33 28.26 -35.26
N GLY A 255 27.76 27.82 -34.13
CA GLY A 255 27.13 28.70 -33.15
C GLY A 255 25.68 29.06 -33.47
N ASP A 256 24.92 28.10 -34.01
CA ASP A 256 23.51 28.26 -34.35
C ASP A 256 22.70 28.72 -33.15
N ALA A 257 21.77 29.63 -33.38
CA ALA A 257 21.03 30.30 -32.33
C ALA A 257 19.53 30.33 -32.62
N CYS A 258 18.73 30.09 -31.59
CA CYS A 258 17.30 30.25 -31.69
C CYS A 258 16.90 31.71 -31.88
N GLU A 259 15.98 31.97 -32.80
CA GLU A 259 15.20 33.21 -32.83
C GLU A 259 13.72 32.91 -33.09
N GLN A 260 12.84 33.34 -32.18
CA GLN A 260 11.38 33.25 -32.32
C GLN A 260 10.83 31.81 -32.55
N GLY A 261 11.59 30.78 -32.18
CA GLY A 261 11.24 29.36 -32.34
C GLY A 261 11.87 28.66 -33.55
N LEU A 262 12.65 29.38 -34.36
CA LEU A 262 13.45 28.83 -35.44
C LEU A 262 14.92 28.72 -34.98
N CYS A 263 15.59 27.61 -35.28
CA CYS A 263 17.05 27.58 -35.23
C CYS A 263 17.58 28.31 -36.48
N LEU A 264 18.56 29.18 -36.30
CA LEU A 264 19.20 29.93 -37.39
C LEU A 264 20.69 29.60 -37.42
N ALA A 265 21.16 29.12 -38.56
CA ALA A 265 22.57 28.89 -38.88
C ALA A 265 23.49 30.02 -38.38
N GLY A 266 24.56 29.62 -37.67
CA GLY A 266 25.65 30.50 -37.23
C GLY A 266 26.64 30.88 -38.34
N GLU A 267 27.92 30.98 -38.01
CA GLU A 267 28.94 31.31 -39.03
C GLU A 267 29.23 30.13 -39.97
N PRO A 268 29.30 30.32 -41.29
CA PRO A 268 29.54 29.24 -42.25
C PRO A 268 31.02 28.83 -42.29
N ILE A 269 31.31 27.57 -41.97
CA ILE A 269 32.67 27.01 -41.81
C ILE A 269 33.14 26.06 -42.93
N CYS A 270 32.27 25.62 -43.85
CA CYS A 270 32.57 24.57 -44.84
C CYS A 270 32.89 25.08 -46.27
N GLY A 271 33.84 26.03 -46.39
CA GLY A 271 34.26 26.55 -47.71
C GLY A 271 34.96 25.51 -48.61
N CYS A 272 34.67 25.53 -49.91
CA CYS A 272 35.23 24.60 -50.92
C CYS A 272 35.60 25.30 -52.25
N GLU A 273 36.48 24.68 -53.04
CA GLU A 273 36.72 25.03 -54.45
C GLU A 273 36.18 23.96 -55.42
N ASP A 274 36.19 22.67 -55.04
CA ASP A 274 35.46 21.60 -55.75
C ASP A 274 34.89 20.49 -54.83
N ASP A 275 34.09 19.57 -55.40
CA ASP A 275 33.38 18.50 -54.67
C ASP A 275 34.31 17.60 -53.81
N ALA A 276 35.60 17.50 -54.15
CA ALA A 276 36.55 16.69 -53.39
C ALA A 276 36.91 17.30 -52.03
N ASP A 277 36.82 18.63 -51.88
CA ASP A 277 37.05 19.31 -50.61
C ASP A 277 35.98 18.90 -49.58
N CYS A 278 34.72 18.77 -50.03
CA CYS A 278 33.58 18.43 -49.19
C CYS A 278 33.67 17.05 -48.53
N GLY A 279 34.45 16.13 -49.11
CA GLY A 279 34.73 14.82 -48.51
C GLY A 279 35.53 14.89 -47.19
N ALA A 280 36.18 16.01 -46.87
CA ALA A 280 36.92 16.21 -45.62
C ALA A 280 36.03 16.68 -44.45
N PHE A 281 34.83 17.20 -44.72
CA PHE A 281 33.94 17.78 -43.71
C PHE A 281 32.90 16.80 -43.16
N VAL A 282 32.84 15.57 -43.68
CA VAL A 282 31.95 14.51 -43.18
C VAL A 282 32.48 13.98 -41.84
N GLN A 283 32.11 14.65 -40.75
CA GLN A 283 32.44 14.26 -39.38
C GLN A 283 31.40 13.27 -38.80
N PRO A 284 31.71 12.57 -37.69
CA PRO A 284 30.71 11.80 -36.93
C PRO A 284 29.56 12.73 -36.52
N GLY A 285 28.31 12.31 -36.77
CA GLY A 285 27.11 13.14 -36.61
C GLY A 285 26.64 13.83 -37.90
N PHE A 286 27.35 13.70 -39.04
CA PHE A 286 26.79 14.14 -40.32
C PHE A 286 25.55 13.31 -40.71
N ASN A 287 24.45 13.99 -41.02
CA ASN A 287 23.19 13.35 -41.39
C ASN A 287 23.25 12.73 -42.80
N LEU A 288 23.57 11.44 -42.87
CA LEU A 288 23.70 10.67 -44.11
C LEU A 288 22.41 10.61 -44.94
N CYS A 289 21.25 10.95 -44.36
CA CYS A 289 19.97 10.97 -45.03
C CYS A 289 19.80 12.14 -46.00
N LEU A 290 20.57 13.23 -45.83
CA LEU A 290 20.51 14.41 -46.71
C LEU A 290 21.23 14.20 -48.05
N GLY A 291 21.93 13.07 -48.23
CA GLY A 291 22.77 12.79 -49.39
C GLY A 291 24.23 13.23 -49.18
N PRO A 292 25.13 12.91 -50.12
CA PRO A 292 26.52 13.35 -50.08
C PRO A 292 26.63 14.87 -50.27
N LEU A 293 27.61 15.49 -49.60
CA LEU A 293 27.96 16.90 -49.83
C LEU A 293 28.63 17.09 -51.21
N HIS A 294 28.27 18.18 -51.88
CA HIS A 294 28.93 18.66 -53.12
C HIS A 294 29.18 20.17 -53.02
N CYS A 295 30.06 20.72 -53.87
CA CYS A 295 30.47 22.12 -53.77
C CYS A 295 29.60 23.04 -54.65
N GLU A 296 28.62 23.73 -54.05
CA GLU A 296 27.81 24.74 -54.74
C GLU A 296 28.18 26.16 -54.29
N ALA A 297 28.46 27.05 -55.26
CA ALA A 297 28.81 28.45 -55.04
C ALA A 297 30.01 28.75 -54.09
N GLY A 298 30.80 27.73 -53.72
CA GLY A 298 31.94 27.83 -52.79
C GLY A 298 31.65 27.35 -51.37
N LEU A 299 30.49 26.72 -51.12
CA LEU A 299 30.12 26.05 -49.88
C LEU A 299 29.74 24.60 -50.16
N CYS A 300 30.05 23.71 -49.23
CA CYS A 300 29.58 22.32 -49.30
C CYS A 300 28.10 22.25 -48.93
N VAL A 301 27.26 21.73 -49.83
CA VAL A 301 25.81 21.57 -49.59
C VAL A 301 25.35 20.14 -49.92
N PRO A 302 24.38 19.57 -49.20
CA PRO A 302 23.89 18.23 -49.48
C PRO A 302 23.24 18.13 -50.87
N ASP A 303 23.60 17.11 -51.65
CA ASP A 303 22.88 16.79 -52.88
C ASP A 303 21.52 16.14 -52.55
N ALA A 304 20.51 16.98 -52.39
CA ALA A 304 19.13 16.58 -52.14
C ALA A 304 18.52 15.69 -53.26
N SER A 305 19.15 15.57 -54.44
CA SER A 305 18.75 14.59 -55.47
C SER A 305 19.22 13.16 -55.19
N GLN A 306 20.13 13.00 -54.22
CA GLN A 306 20.66 11.75 -53.70
C GLN A 306 20.29 11.51 -52.21
N ALA A 307 19.38 12.31 -51.65
CA ALA A 307 18.84 12.12 -50.31
C ALA A 307 18.09 10.78 -50.15
N ILE A 308 18.14 10.21 -48.95
CA ILE A 308 17.58 8.89 -48.64
C ILE A 308 16.10 9.05 -48.27
N VAL A 309 15.23 8.91 -49.26
CA VAL A 309 13.78 8.85 -49.06
C VAL A 309 13.41 7.46 -48.54
N CYS A 310 12.78 7.42 -47.37
CA CYS A 310 12.17 6.22 -46.81
C CYS A 310 10.65 6.25 -47.07
N GLU A 311 10.09 5.15 -47.58
CA GLU A 311 8.64 4.98 -47.80
C GLU A 311 8.07 4.06 -46.71
N PRO A 312 6.97 4.44 -46.02
CA PRO A 312 6.41 3.62 -44.93
C PRO A 312 5.58 2.45 -45.47
N GLU A 313 5.80 1.26 -44.90
CA GLU A 313 5.04 0.03 -45.21
C GLU A 313 3.67 0.03 -44.49
N GLY A 314 2.83 1.03 -44.79
CA GLY A 314 1.46 1.15 -44.30
C GLY A 314 1.20 2.32 -43.33
N PRO A 315 -0.08 2.68 -43.10
CA PRO A 315 -0.49 3.93 -42.44
C PRO A 315 -0.26 3.98 -40.92
N CYS A 316 0.13 2.86 -40.29
CA CYS A 316 0.47 2.78 -38.87
C CYS A 316 1.96 2.51 -38.59
N MET A 317 2.80 2.62 -39.61
CA MET A 317 4.25 2.59 -39.48
C MET A 317 4.80 3.99 -39.75
N ASP A 318 5.44 4.58 -38.75
CA ASP A 318 6.36 5.69 -39.00
C ASP A 318 7.66 5.14 -39.61
N VAL A 319 8.32 5.95 -40.45
CA VAL A 319 9.62 5.60 -41.01
C VAL A 319 10.54 6.81 -41.03
N ALA A 320 11.65 6.68 -40.31
CA ALA A 320 12.70 7.69 -40.26
C ALA A 320 13.99 7.14 -40.86
N CYS A 321 14.67 7.94 -41.67
CA CYS A 321 16.07 7.66 -41.98
C CYS A 321 16.93 8.04 -40.76
N GLN A 322 17.77 7.12 -40.29
CA GLN A 322 18.67 7.34 -39.16
C GLN A 322 19.90 8.16 -39.59
N PRO A 323 20.14 9.36 -39.01
CA PRO A 323 21.22 10.26 -39.44
C PRO A 323 22.61 9.62 -39.47
N ASP A 324 22.99 8.89 -38.41
CA ASP A 324 24.32 8.27 -38.27
C ASP A 324 24.59 7.07 -39.19
N THR A 325 23.53 6.47 -39.78
CA THR A 325 23.66 5.20 -40.51
C THR A 325 23.15 5.25 -41.95
N GLY A 326 22.31 6.23 -42.30
CA GLY A 326 21.62 6.30 -43.59
C GLY A 326 20.62 5.15 -43.80
N LEU A 327 20.20 4.47 -42.73
CA LEU A 327 19.26 3.35 -42.81
C LEU A 327 17.85 3.82 -42.45
N CYS A 328 16.87 3.41 -43.26
CA CYS A 328 15.45 3.53 -42.91
C CYS A 328 15.14 2.60 -41.72
N ALA A 329 14.69 3.19 -40.61
CA ALA A 329 14.13 2.46 -39.48
C ALA A 329 12.62 2.68 -39.45
N THR A 330 11.87 1.58 -39.36
CA THR A 330 10.41 1.59 -39.18
C THR A 330 10.06 1.41 -37.70
N SER A 331 9.05 2.15 -37.24
CA SER A 331 8.50 2.03 -35.89
C SER A 331 6.97 2.12 -35.91
N PRO A 332 6.25 1.33 -35.10
CA PRO A 332 4.80 1.42 -35.01
C PRO A 332 4.39 2.78 -34.44
N LEU A 333 3.38 3.42 -35.04
CA LEU A 333 2.77 4.62 -34.47
C LEU A 333 2.06 4.29 -33.13
N PRO A 334 1.91 5.28 -32.22
CA PRO A 334 1.28 5.06 -30.92
C PRO A 334 -0.15 4.49 -31.04
N ASN A 335 -0.48 3.55 -30.16
CA ASN A 335 -1.83 2.99 -30.07
C ASN A 335 -2.89 4.11 -29.93
N GLY A 336 -3.94 4.07 -30.74
CA GLY A 336 -4.97 5.11 -30.79
C GLY A 336 -4.70 6.27 -31.76
N THR A 337 -3.57 6.28 -32.46
CA THR A 337 -3.30 7.24 -33.55
C THR A 337 -4.23 6.98 -34.73
N ALA A 338 -4.88 8.02 -35.25
CA ALA A 338 -5.80 7.90 -36.38
C ALA A 338 -5.09 7.46 -37.66
N CYS A 339 -5.69 6.53 -38.40
CA CYS A 339 -5.15 5.95 -39.63
C CYS A 339 -6.28 5.60 -40.61
N ASP A 340 -6.04 5.79 -41.90
CA ASP A 340 -6.97 5.35 -42.94
C ASP A 340 -6.48 4.07 -43.60
N ALA A 341 -7.34 3.04 -43.64
CA ALA A 341 -7.04 1.77 -44.27
C ALA A 341 -7.17 1.77 -45.81
N SER A 342 -7.86 2.74 -46.43
CA SER A 342 -7.98 2.77 -47.91
C SER A 342 -8.39 4.12 -48.54
N GLU A 343 -7.81 4.46 -49.70
CA GLU A 343 -8.23 5.63 -50.51
C GLU A 343 -9.66 5.55 -51.08
N LEU A 344 -10.43 4.48 -50.85
CA LEU A 344 -11.70 4.20 -51.55
C LEU A 344 -12.95 4.23 -50.65
N CYS A 345 -12.82 3.84 -49.38
CA CYS A 345 -13.79 4.16 -48.33
C CYS A 345 -12.96 4.62 -47.12
N PRO A 346 -12.82 5.94 -46.88
CA PRO A 346 -11.93 6.44 -45.84
C PRO A 346 -12.47 6.04 -44.46
N THR A 347 -11.64 5.37 -43.69
CA THR A 347 -11.97 4.90 -42.33
C THR A 347 -11.21 5.72 -41.31
N GLU A 348 -11.90 6.19 -40.26
CA GLU A 348 -11.25 6.75 -39.07
C GLU A 348 -10.76 5.58 -38.18
N GLY A 349 -9.88 4.75 -38.73
CA GLY A 349 -9.26 3.65 -38.01
C GLY A 349 -8.28 4.15 -36.95
N VAL A 350 -7.86 3.27 -36.05
CA VAL A 350 -6.83 3.56 -35.06
C VAL A 350 -5.69 2.55 -35.14
N CYS A 351 -4.46 3.00 -34.90
CA CYS A 351 -3.33 2.08 -34.80
C CYS A 351 -3.42 1.21 -33.54
N ASP A 352 -3.17 -0.08 -33.69
CA ASP A 352 -2.82 -1.02 -32.61
C ASP A 352 -1.59 -1.84 -33.04
N GLN A 353 -0.52 -1.78 -32.24
CA GLN A 353 0.75 -2.48 -32.48
C GLN A 353 1.35 -2.28 -33.90
N GLY A 354 1.12 -1.09 -34.50
CA GLY A 354 1.58 -0.76 -35.85
C GLY A 354 0.69 -1.23 -37.00
N VAL A 355 -0.48 -1.80 -36.70
CA VAL A 355 -1.51 -2.16 -37.68
C VAL A 355 -2.70 -1.20 -37.54
N CYS A 356 -3.25 -0.72 -38.64
CA CYS A 356 -4.51 0.04 -38.60
C CYS A 356 -5.67 -0.92 -38.36
N VAL A 357 -6.40 -0.74 -37.25
CA VAL A 357 -7.60 -1.51 -36.92
C VAL A 357 -8.84 -0.65 -37.06
N GLU A 358 -9.88 -1.21 -37.68
CA GLU A 358 -11.10 -0.51 -38.07
C GLU A 358 -11.93 -0.09 -36.84
N ALA A 359 -12.29 1.19 -36.75
CA ALA A 359 -13.19 1.73 -35.72
C ALA A 359 -14.55 2.10 -36.35
N SER A 360 -15.46 1.12 -36.37
CA SER A 360 -16.76 1.14 -37.07
C SER A 360 -16.66 1.21 -38.61
N PRO A 361 -17.73 0.79 -39.34
CA PRO A 361 -17.79 0.98 -40.79
C PRO A 361 -17.85 2.47 -41.18
N PRO A 362 -17.24 2.90 -42.30
CA PRO A 362 -17.26 4.30 -42.77
C PRO A 362 -18.61 4.70 -43.40
N CYS A 363 -19.66 3.95 -43.08
CA CYS A 363 -20.99 3.99 -43.68
C CYS A 363 -22.12 3.92 -42.63
N ASP A 364 -21.79 4.04 -41.35
CA ASP A 364 -22.72 4.13 -40.22
C ASP A 364 -23.59 5.40 -40.35
N ASP A 365 -24.93 5.25 -40.51
CA ASP A 365 -25.88 6.39 -40.50
C ASP A 365 -26.47 6.70 -39.12
N GLY A 366 -26.07 5.95 -38.09
CA GLY A 366 -26.56 6.08 -36.73
C GLY A 366 -27.96 5.50 -36.47
N ASP A 367 -28.53 4.76 -37.43
CA ASP A 367 -29.75 3.97 -37.21
C ASP A 367 -29.36 2.53 -36.78
N PRO A 368 -29.60 2.10 -35.53
CA PRO A 368 -29.28 0.72 -35.12
C PRO A 368 -30.15 -0.35 -35.80
N CYS A 369 -31.04 0.05 -36.72
CA CYS A 369 -31.86 -0.82 -37.56
C CYS A 369 -31.48 -0.81 -39.04
N THR A 370 -30.33 -0.23 -39.40
CA THR A 370 -29.62 -0.50 -40.65
C THR A 370 -28.46 -1.48 -40.43
N ALA A 371 -27.99 -2.08 -41.52
CA ALA A 371 -26.77 -2.85 -41.59
C ALA A 371 -25.93 -2.28 -42.73
N ASP A 372 -24.85 -1.60 -42.36
CA ASP A 372 -24.10 -0.76 -43.29
C ASP A 372 -23.00 -1.51 -44.03
N SER A 373 -22.80 -1.13 -45.29
CA SER A 373 -21.75 -1.67 -46.15
C SER A 373 -21.26 -0.66 -47.17
N CYS A 374 -19.94 -0.63 -47.41
CA CYS A 374 -19.37 0.11 -48.53
C CYS A 374 -19.39 -0.76 -49.80
N ALA A 375 -19.95 -0.26 -50.89
CA ALA A 375 -19.97 -0.93 -52.18
C ALA A 375 -18.61 -0.84 -52.90
N GLU A 376 -18.37 -1.71 -53.90
CA GLU A 376 -17.13 -1.74 -54.72
C GLU A 376 -16.82 -0.42 -55.47
N ASP A 377 -17.75 0.53 -55.51
CA ASP A 377 -17.58 1.87 -56.12
C ASP A 377 -17.49 3.02 -55.11
N GLY A 378 -17.37 2.72 -53.81
CA GLY A 378 -17.33 3.71 -52.72
C GLY A 378 -18.70 4.22 -52.28
N THR A 379 -19.81 3.63 -52.77
CA THR A 379 -21.16 4.00 -52.34
C THR A 379 -21.50 3.41 -50.97
N CYS A 380 -21.94 4.28 -50.06
CA CYS A 380 -22.54 3.95 -48.77
C CYS A 380 -23.90 3.25 -48.95
N LEU A 381 -24.09 2.05 -48.41
CA LEU A 381 -25.33 1.28 -48.46
C LEU A 381 -25.81 0.90 -47.07
N HIS A 382 -27.08 1.22 -46.77
CA HIS A 382 -27.77 0.91 -45.52
C HIS A 382 -28.91 -0.09 -45.83
N GLU A 383 -28.74 -1.37 -45.51
CA GLU A 383 -29.81 -2.38 -45.70
C GLU A 383 -30.61 -2.58 -44.40
N PRO A 384 -31.94 -2.79 -44.42
CA PRO A 384 -32.73 -2.97 -43.20
C PRO A 384 -32.28 -4.18 -42.37
N PHE A 385 -31.94 -3.94 -41.10
CA PHE A 385 -31.52 -4.96 -40.14
C PHE A 385 -32.70 -5.42 -39.27
N GLU A 386 -32.76 -6.72 -39.00
CA GLU A 386 -33.76 -7.34 -38.13
C GLU A 386 -33.02 -8.03 -36.97
N GLY A 387 -32.83 -7.30 -35.88
CA GLY A 387 -32.04 -7.72 -34.72
C GLY A 387 -32.25 -6.83 -33.49
N PRO A 388 -31.42 -6.99 -32.44
CA PRO A 388 -31.44 -6.14 -31.26
C PRO A 388 -30.89 -4.74 -31.59
N CYS A 389 -31.41 -3.73 -30.91
CA CYS A 389 -31.04 -2.33 -31.06
C CYS A 389 -31.22 -1.59 -29.72
N GLU A 390 -30.91 -0.30 -29.67
CA GLU A 390 -31.18 0.58 -28.53
C GLU A 390 -31.97 1.80 -29.05
N ASP A 391 -33.14 2.11 -28.49
CA ASP A 391 -33.99 3.22 -28.99
C ASP A 391 -33.64 4.60 -28.38
N GLY A 392 -32.67 4.62 -27.46
CA GLY A 392 -32.18 5.81 -26.78
C GLY A 392 -32.97 6.19 -25.52
N ASP A 393 -34.02 5.46 -25.14
CA ASP A 393 -34.63 5.61 -23.80
C ASP A 393 -33.83 4.77 -22.78
N PRO A 394 -33.13 5.39 -21.81
CA PRO A 394 -32.37 4.64 -20.80
C PRO A 394 -33.25 3.86 -19.81
N CYS A 395 -34.58 3.86 -20.00
CA CYS A 395 -35.59 3.19 -19.20
C CYS A 395 -36.35 2.06 -19.90
N THR A 396 -35.93 1.63 -21.08
CA THR A 396 -36.32 0.34 -21.65
C THR A 396 -35.10 -0.55 -21.89
N THR A 397 -35.34 -1.84 -22.11
CA THR A 397 -34.32 -2.83 -22.54
C THR A 397 -34.94 -3.95 -23.40
N GLY A 398 -34.16 -4.44 -24.36
CA GLY A 398 -34.53 -5.60 -25.20
C GLY A 398 -35.32 -5.24 -26.45
N GLU A 399 -35.11 -4.03 -26.95
CA GLU A 399 -35.66 -3.48 -28.18
C GLU A 399 -35.21 -4.31 -29.40
N GLN A 400 -36.06 -4.33 -30.42
CA GLN A 400 -35.81 -5.01 -31.68
C GLN A 400 -36.21 -4.11 -32.84
N CYS A 401 -35.45 -4.23 -33.93
CA CYS A 401 -35.78 -3.56 -35.18
C CYS A 401 -37.01 -4.16 -35.84
N SER A 402 -37.92 -3.30 -36.26
CA SER A 402 -39.11 -3.66 -37.05
C SER A 402 -39.46 -2.50 -37.98
N ASP A 403 -39.49 -2.75 -39.30
CA ASP A 403 -39.82 -1.74 -40.33
C ASP A 403 -38.96 -0.44 -40.23
N LEU A 404 -37.64 -0.56 -39.98
CA LEU A 404 -36.70 0.56 -39.75
C LEU A 404 -37.09 1.47 -38.56
N VAL A 405 -37.56 0.85 -37.47
CA VAL A 405 -37.75 1.51 -36.17
C VAL A 405 -37.26 0.58 -35.08
N CYS A 406 -36.35 1.05 -34.23
CA CYS A 406 -36.02 0.36 -32.99
C CYS A 406 -37.19 0.50 -32.00
N ALA A 407 -37.79 -0.61 -31.59
CA ALA A 407 -39.00 -0.59 -30.78
C ALA A 407 -39.24 -1.89 -30.01
N GLY A 408 -40.28 -1.91 -29.17
CA GLY A 408 -40.80 -3.15 -28.56
C GLY A 408 -40.01 -3.68 -27.37
N GLY A 409 -39.09 -2.88 -26.83
CA GLY A 409 -38.40 -3.17 -25.57
C GLY A 409 -39.33 -3.26 -24.36
N THR A 410 -38.79 -3.78 -23.27
CA THR A 410 -39.47 -3.91 -21.98
C THR A 410 -39.05 -2.82 -21.02
N ALA A 411 -39.97 -2.34 -20.17
CA ALA A 411 -39.63 -1.32 -19.18
C ALA A 411 -38.56 -1.82 -18.21
N LYS A 412 -37.47 -1.06 -18.09
CA LYS A 412 -36.29 -1.38 -17.28
C LYS A 412 -36.67 -1.45 -15.81
N ILE A 413 -36.33 -2.56 -15.16
CA ILE A 413 -36.53 -2.74 -13.72
C ILE A 413 -35.35 -2.07 -13.01
N CYS A 414 -35.66 -1.06 -12.20
CA CYS A 414 -34.71 -0.24 -11.46
C CYS A 414 -34.74 -0.56 -9.96
N ASP A 415 -34.71 -1.84 -9.62
CA ASP A 415 -34.73 -2.35 -8.24
C ASP A 415 -33.30 -2.30 -7.66
N ASP A 416 -33.04 -1.46 -6.65
CA ASP A 416 -31.74 -1.40 -5.95
C ASP A 416 -31.67 -2.33 -4.72
N LEU A 417 -32.74 -3.09 -4.47
CA LEU A 417 -32.95 -3.97 -3.31
C LEU A 417 -33.03 -3.24 -1.96
N ASN A 418 -33.15 -1.91 -1.93
CA ASN A 418 -33.33 -1.13 -0.71
C ASN A 418 -34.83 -0.84 -0.47
N PRO A 419 -35.49 -1.45 0.55
CA PRO A 419 -36.91 -1.20 0.80
C PRO A 419 -37.23 0.21 1.33
N CYS A 420 -36.22 1.07 1.51
CA CYS A 420 -36.37 2.47 1.90
C CYS A 420 -36.24 3.48 0.75
N THR A 421 -36.11 3.03 -0.49
CA THR A 421 -36.21 3.84 -1.71
C THR A 421 -37.54 3.59 -2.44
N VAL A 422 -37.94 4.54 -3.28
CA VAL A 422 -38.98 4.39 -4.30
C VAL A 422 -38.29 4.29 -5.64
N ASP A 423 -38.39 3.10 -6.20
CA ASP A 423 -37.64 2.70 -7.38
C ASP A 423 -38.42 3.05 -8.64
N ALA A 424 -37.83 3.94 -9.44
CA ALA A 424 -38.44 4.41 -10.67
C ALA A 424 -37.38 4.58 -11.76
N CYS A 425 -37.81 4.50 -13.02
CA CYS A 425 -36.97 4.91 -14.13
C CYS A 425 -37.46 6.26 -14.68
N ALA A 426 -36.54 7.21 -14.80
CA ALA A 426 -36.78 8.57 -15.25
C ALA A 426 -35.89 8.87 -16.48
N PRO A 427 -36.42 8.75 -17.72
CA PRO A 427 -35.64 8.98 -18.94
C PRO A 427 -34.98 10.36 -18.97
N ALA A 428 -35.68 11.38 -18.47
CA ALA A 428 -35.21 12.76 -18.37
C ALA A 428 -34.06 13.00 -17.36
N LEU A 429 -33.70 11.98 -16.58
CA LEU A 429 -32.56 11.99 -15.63
C LEU A 429 -31.49 10.94 -16.00
N GLY A 430 -31.61 10.28 -17.16
CA GLY A 430 -30.60 9.34 -17.67
C GLY A 430 -30.78 7.88 -17.24
N GLY A 431 -31.91 7.50 -16.61
CA GLY A 431 -32.19 6.10 -16.27
C GLY A 431 -32.84 5.93 -14.89
N CYS A 432 -32.36 4.95 -14.13
CA CYS A 432 -32.89 4.60 -12.82
C CYS A 432 -32.67 5.71 -11.79
N ILE A 433 -33.69 5.97 -10.97
CA ILE A 433 -33.66 6.85 -9.82
C ILE A 433 -34.28 6.14 -8.60
N PHE A 434 -33.74 6.46 -7.42
CA PHE A 434 -34.09 5.82 -6.16
C PHE A 434 -34.41 6.94 -5.16
N GLU A 435 -35.69 7.30 -5.01
CA GLU A 435 -36.09 8.42 -4.14
C GLU A 435 -36.35 7.92 -2.72
N ALA A 436 -35.71 8.50 -1.69
CA ALA A 436 -35.91 8.07 -0.31
C ALA A 436 -37.39 8.11 0.12
N GLN A 437 -37.89 7.00 0.67
CA GLN A 437 -39.22 6.92 1.26
C GLN A 437 -39.33 7.76 2.54
N THR A 438 -40.57 8.06 2.94
CA THR A 438 -40.85 8.84 4.16
C THR A 438 -40.35 8.13 5.40
N ASP A 439 -39.64 8.86 6.27
CA ASP A 439 -39.12 8.32 7.54
C ASP A 439 -40.20 7.63 8.37
N GLY A 440 -39.86 6.51 9.00
CA GLY A 440 -40.79 5.72 9.81
C GLY A 440 -41.64 4.71 9.01
N VAL A 441 -41.44 4.56 7.70
CA VAL A 441 -41.93 3.39 6.95
C VAL A 441 -41.20 2.15 7.46
N ALA A 442 -41.95 1.08 7.77
CA ALA A 442 -41.38 -0.17 8.25
C ALA A 442 -40.62 -0.90 7.12
N CYS A 443 -39.40 -1.34 7.42
CA CYS A 443 -38.48 -1.97 6.49
C CYS A 443 -37.83 -3.20 7.11
N SER A 444 -36.99 -3.89 6.34
CA SER A 444 -35.98 -4.81 6.85
C SER A 444 -34.75 -4.71 5.96
N SER A 445 -33.55 -4.79 6.53
CA SER A 445 -32.29 -4.87 5.77
C SER A 445 -32.14 -6.15 4.95
N GLY A 446 -33.04 -7.13 5.12
CA GLY A 446 -32.94 -8.45 4.52
C GLY A 446 -32.07 -9.42 5.33
N ASP A 447 -31.41 -8.97 6.40
CA ASP A 447 -30.73 -9.88 7.33
C ASP A 447 -31.80 -10.59 8.21
N PRO A 448 -31.91 -11.94 8.17
CA PRO A 448 -32.81 -12.69 9.05
C PRO A 448 -32.47 -12.57 10.55
N CYS A 449 -31.40 -11.87 10.92
CA CYS A 449 -31.00 -11.58 12.29
C CYS A 449 -31.46 -10.22 12.83
N LEU A 450 -32.15 -9.42 12.01
CA LEU A 450 -32.59 -8.08 12.34
C LEU A 450 -34.11 -7.95 12.10
N GLU A 451 -34.84 -7.42 13.09
CA GLU A 451 -36.29 -7.16 12.96
C GLU A 451 -36.72 -5.79 13.50
N GLY A 452 -37.84 -5.28 12.99
CA GLY A 452 -38.50 -4.06 13.49
C GLY A 452 -38.03 -2.75 12.89
N GLY A 453 -37.23 -2.79 11.82
CA GLY A 453 -36.59 -1.62 11.20
C GLY A 453 -37.56 -0.56 10.67
N ALA A 454 -37.08 0.68 10.63
CA ALA A 454 -37.76 1.83 10.07
C ALA A 454 -36.82 2.62 9.14
N CYS A 455 -37.35 3.14 8.03
CA CYS A 455 -36.58 3.99 7.13
C CYS A 455 -36.22 5.32 7.80
N LEU A 456 -34.99 5.77 7.59
CA LEU A 456 -34.49 7.09 7.98
C LEU A 456 -33.55 7.60 6.87
N GLU A 457 -33.86 8.76 6.29
CA GLU A 457 -33.08 9.39 5.20
C GLU A 457 -32.77 8.44 4.01
N GLY A 458 -33.64 7.46 3.75
CA GLY A 458 -33.51 6.47 2.68
C GLY A 458 -32.81 5.16 3.05
N VAL A 459 -32.38 4.98 4.31
CA VAL A 459 -31.69 3.78 4.80
C VAL A 459 -32.53 3.06 5.86
N CYS A 460 -32.63 1.72 5.80
CA CYS A 460 -33.30 0.96 6.85
C CYS A 460 -32.48 1.00 8.16
N SER A 461 -33.10 1.49 9.23
CA SER A 461 -32.47 1.87 10.50
C SER A 461 -33.29 1.38 11.70
N ASP A 462 -32.76 1.55 12.91
CA ASP A 462 -33.42 1.18 14.19
C ASP A 462 -33.89 -0.29 14.29
N GLU A 463 -33.30 -1.20 13.51
CA GLU A 463 -33.53 -2.65 13.65
C GLU A 463 -33.00 -3.19 14.99
N THR A 464 -33.66 -4.24 15.48
CA THR A 464 -33.33 -4.94 16.73
C THR A 464 -32.82 -6.34 16.45
N GLU A 465 -31.78 -6.76 17.20
CA GLU A 465 -31.20 -8.11 17.07
C GLU A 465 -32.21 -9.19 17.49
N VAL A 466 -32.45 -10.17 16.60
CA VAL A 466 -33.31 -11.32 16.87
C VAL A 466 -32.63 -12.23 17.91
N THR A 467 -33.26 -12.36 19.09
CA THR A 467 -32.74 -13.21 20.16
C THR A 467 -33.02 -14.69 19.87
N CYS A 468 -31.98 -15.42 19.45
CA CYS A 468 -32.07 -16.86 19.18
C CYS A 468 -31.93 -17.68 20.48
N ASP A 469 -33.02 -18.28 20.95
CA ASP A 469 -32.99 -19.20 22.09
C ASP A 469 -32.30 -20.54 21.73
N GLY A 470 -31.54 -21.09 22.69
CA GLY A 470 -30.90 -22.40 22.56
C GLY A 470 -31.83 -23.55 22.89
N ASP A 471 -31.75 -24.64 22.10
CA ASP A 471 -32.51 -25.88 22.34
C ASP A 471 -31.96 -26.69 23.54
N GLY A 472 -32.11 -26.11 24.74
CA GLY A 472 -31.67 -26.68 26.02
C GLY A 472 -30.24 -26.29 26.44
N PRO A 473 -29.72 -26.86 27.54
CA PRO A 473 -28.50 -26.38 28.22
C PRO A 473 -27.18 -26.63 27.46
N CYS A 474 -27.22 -27.41 26.38
CA CYS A 474 -26.04 -27.80 25.58
C CYS A 474 -26.14 -27.40 24.11
N MET A 475 -27.17 -26.64 23.74
CA MET A 475 -27.30 -25.96 22.46
C MET A 475 -27.44 -24.47 22.73
N VAL A 476 -26.74 -23.64 21.97
CA VAL A 476 -26.89 -22.18 22.01
C VAL A 476 -27.42 -21.70 20.68
N GLY A 477 -28.53 -20.97 20.72
CA GLY A 477 -29.02 -20.23 19.58
C GLY A 477 -28.07 -19.09 19.29
N LEU A 478 -27.62 -19.00 18.05
CA LEU A 478 -26.80 -17.89 17.55
C LEU A 478 -27.45 -17.41 16.26
N CYS A 479 -27.54 -16.10 16.10
CA CYS A 479 -27.91 -15.55 14.81
C CYS A 479 -26.66 -15.39 13.94
N LEU A 480 -26.71 -15.92 12.71
CA LEU A 480 -25.66 -15.75 11.71
C LEU A 480 -26.22 -14.93 10.53
N PRO A 481 -25.56 -13.83 10.12
CA PRO A 481 -26.02 -13.00 9.01
C PRO A 481 -26.32 -13.83 7.75
N GLY A 482 -27.53 -13.68 7.23
CA GLY A 482 -28.01 -14.41 6.05
C GLY A 482 -28.44 -15.88 6.26
N GLU A 483 -28.09 -16.52 7.38
CA GLU A 483 -28.62 -17.87 7.75
C GLU A 483 -29.71 -17.80 8.84
N GLY A 484 -29.76 -16.72 9.63
CA GLY A 484 -30.71 -16.52 10.71
C GLY A 484 -30.33 -17.27 11.99
N CYS A 485 -31.32 -17.63 12.80
CA CYS A 485 -31.10 -18.40 14.03
C CYS A 485 -30.66 -19.83 13.73
N VAL A 486 -29.40 -20.16 14.04
CA VAL A 486 -28.83 -21.50 13.98
C VAL A 486 -28.56 -22.04 15.39
N GLN A 487 -28.73 -23.36 15.57
CA GLN A 487 -28.41 -24.04 16.82
C GLN A 487 -26.97 -24.57 16.81
N LYS A 488 -26.12 -24.03 17.69
CA LYS A 488 -24.73 -24.45 17.82
C LYS A 488 -24.54 -25.31 19.08
N LYS A 489 -23.82 -26.42 18.96
CA LYS A 489 -23.44 -27.25 20.13
C LYS A 489 -22.52 -26.47 21.07
N VAL A 490 -22.80 -26.54 22.37
CA VAL A 490 -21.88 -26.14 23.43
C VAL A 490 -20.70 -27.13 23.48
N GLU A 491 -19.52 -26.68 23.91
CA GLU A 491 -18.29 -27.47 23.91
C GLU A 491 -18.39 -28.75 24.77
N ASN A 492 -17.86 -29.86 24.24
CA ASN A 492 -17.87 -31.15 24.92
C ASN A 492 -17.12 -31.07 26.26
N GLY A 493 -17.77 -31.41 27.36
CA GLY A 493 -17.24 -31.30 28.72
C GLY A 493 -17.67 -30.04 29.49
N ALA A 494 -18.38 -29.09 28.87
CA ALA A 494 -19.01 -27.97 29.58
C ALA A 494 -20.06 -28.49 30.58
N ALA A 495 -20.11 -27.92 31.79
CA ALA A 495 -21.08 -28.32 32.81
C ALA A 495 -22.50 -27.90 32.43
N CYS A 496 -23.47 -28.80 32.64
CA CYS A 496 -24.88 -28.58 32.30
C CYS A 496 -25.82 -29.13 33.37
N ASP A 497 -27.02 -28.57 33.44
CA ASP A 497 -28.14 -29.13 34.19
C ASP A 497 -29.24 -29.48 33.18
N SER A 498 -29.71 -30.73 33.19
CA SER A 498 -30.78 -31.20 32.31
C SER A 498 -32.18 -30.74 32.74
N GLY A 499 -32.30 -30.04 33.88
CA GLY A 499 -33.56 -29.60 34.48
C GLY A 499 -34.37 -30.74 35.11
N SER A 500 -33.84 -31.97 35.10
CA SER A 500 -34.48 -33.15 35.68
C SER A 500 -34.03 -33.32 37.14
N PRO A 501 -34.92 -33.29 38.13
CA PRO A 501 -34.56 -33.50 39.53
C PRO A 501 -34.12 -34.94 39.85
N CYS A 502 -34.14 -35.83 38.85
CA CYS A 502 -33.71 -37.23 38.95
C CYS A 502 -32.41 -37.55 38.20
N LEU A 503 -31.71 -36.53 37.71
CA LEU A 503 -30.37 -36.64 37.14
C LEU A 503 -29.43 -35.72 37.92
N GLN A 504 -28.16 -36.11 38.01
CA GLN A 504 -27.10 -35.23 38.53
C GLN A 504 -26.68 -34.23 37.46
N ALA A 505 -26.16 -33.07 37.86
CA ALA A 505 -25.54 -32.13 36.94
C ALA A 505 -24.50 -32.84 36.07
N GLY A 506 -24.63 -32.68 34.76
CA GLY A 506 -23.91 -33.43 33.75
C GLY A 506 -22.84 -32.62 33.03
N THR A 507 -22.35 -33.19 31.93
CA THR A 507 -21.52 -32.48 30.96
C THR A 507 -22.10 -32.57 29.56
N CYS A 508 -22.01 -31.48 28.80
CA CYS A 508 -22.40 -31.50 27.39
C CYS A 508 -21.56 -32.51 26.62
N GLN A 509 -22.22 -33.40 25.89
CA GLN A 509 -21.60 -34.29 24.91
C GLN A 509 -22.46 -34.30 23.64
N GLU A 510 -21.86 -33.88 22.53
CA GLU A 510 -22.49 -33.79 21.22
C GLU A 510 -23.80 -32.97 21.15
N GLY A 511 -23.94 -31.97 22.04
CA GLY A 511 -25.12 -31.11 22.14
C GLY A 511 -26.20 -31.58 23.11
N VAL A 512 -26.01 -32.74 23.76
CA VAL A 512 -26.90 -33.29 24.79
C VAL A 512 -26.22 -33.19 26.16
N CYS A 513 -26.98 -32.96 27.23
CA CYS A 513 -26.44 -32.98 28.59
C CYS A 513 -26.31 -34.42 29.10
N ASP A 514 -25.13 -35.02 28.94
CA ASP A 514 -24.85 -36.36 29.48
C ASP A 514 -24.79 -36.27 31.01
N SER A 515 -25.81 -36.83 31.66
CA SER A 515 -26.12 -36.61 33.07
C SER A 515 -26.49 -37.94 33.73
N LEU A 516 -25.85 -38.22 34.88
CA LEU A 516 -25.94 -39.53 35.53
C LEU A 516 -27.23 -39.66 36.35
N PRO A 517 -27.82 -40.87 36.46
CA PRO A 517 -28.97 -41.11 37.34
C PRO A 517 -28.70 -40.69 38.78
N LEU A 518 -29.65 -39.96 39.39
CA LEU A 518 -29.54 -39.57 40.79
C LEU A 518 -29.68 -40.80 41.71
N SER A 519 -28.61 -41.12 42.43
CA SER A 519 -28.61 -42.21 43.42
C SER A 519 -29.39 -41.80 44.67
N CYS A 520 -30.64 -42.26 44.76
CA CYS A 520 -31.55 -41.96 45.88
C CYS A 520 -31.43 -42.87 47.10
N ASN A 521 -30.41 -43.75 47.18
CA ASN A 521 -30.26 -44.69 48.28
C ASN A 521 -30.01 -43.97 49.63
N ASP A 522 -30.96 -44.05 50.57
CA ASP A 522 -30.84 -43.43 51.91
C ASP A 522 -30.10 -44.31 52.95
N SER A 523 -29.67 -45.50 52.52
CA SER A 523 -29.03 -46.55 53.31
C SER A 523 -29.92 -47.23 54.35
N ASN A 524 -31.24 -47.04 54.31
CA ASN A 524 -32.19 -47.76 55.16
C ASN A 524 -32.73 -49.01 54.42
N PRO A 525 -32.52 -50.24 54.93
CA PRO A 525 -33.01 -51.45 54.26
C PRO A 525 -34.54 -51.55 54.20
N CYS A 526 -35.29 -50.71 54.93
CA CYS A 526 -36.74 -50.69 54.99
C CYS A 526 -37.44 -49.61 54.15
N THR A 527 -36.69 -48.82 53.39
CA THR A 527 -37.20 -47.90 52.35
C THR A 527 -37.00 -48.49 50.95
N ALA A 528 -37.89 -48.14 50.03
CA ALA A 528 -37.82 -48.44 48.62
C ALA A 528 -37.43 -47.15 47.87
N ASP A 529 -36.12 -46.92 47.78
CA ASP A 529 -35.56 -45.70 47.20
C ASP A 529 -35.81 -45.64 45.68
N THR A 530 -36.59 -44.66 45.27
CA THR A 530 -36.91 -44.40 43.85
C THR A 530 -36.72 -42.91 43.58
N CYS A 531 -36.44 -42.53 42.34
CA CYS A 531 -36.52 -41.13 41.94
C CYS A 531 -37.79 -40.87 41.15
N ASP A 532 -38.56 -39.87 41.57
CA ASP A 532 -39.81 -39.45 40.97
C ASP A 532 -39.70 -37.97 40.55
N ALA A 533 -39.77 -37.73 39.24
CA ALA A 533 -39.64 -36.40 38.68
C ALA A 533 -40.90 -35.53 38.86
N GLU A 534 -42.08 -36.12 39.07
CA GLU A 534 -43.31 -35.38 39.39
C GLU A 534 -43.34 -34.96 40.87
N GLN A 535 -42.75 -35.76 41.76
CA GLN A 535 -42.57 -35.43 43.19
C GLN A 535 -41.31 -34.62 43.49
N GLY A 536 -40.47 -34.34 42.48
CA GLY A 536 -39.36 -33.40 42.57
C GLY A 536 -38.03 -33.97 43.03
N GLY A 537 -37.80 -35.28 42.88
CA GLY A 537 -36.52 -35.93 43.15
C GLY A 537 -36.65 -37.27 43.87
N CYS A 538 -35.76 -37.53 44.81
CA CYS A 538 -35.73 -38.80 45.56
C CYS A 538 -36.95 -38.96 46.48
N ILE A 539 -37.60 -40.12 46.38
CA ILE A 539 -38.67 -40.58 47.26
C ILE A 539 -38.24 -41.88 47.95
N HIS A 540 -38.62 -42.00 49.22
CA HIS A 540 -38.22 -43.10 50.10
C HIS A 540 -39.49 -43.75 50.68
N GLU A 541 -40.16 -44.59 49.89
CA GLU A 541 -41.40 -45.22 50.33
C GLU A 541 -41.13 -46.36 51.31
N PHE A 542 -41.97 -46.54 52.33
CA PHE A 542 -41.78 -47.64 53.29
C PHE A 542 -42.13 -48.99 52.65
N LYS A 543 -41.22 -49.97 52.77
CA LYS A 543 -41.53 -51.38 52.45
C LYS A 543 -42.60 -51.91 53.41
N GLU A 544 -43.34 -52.92 52.95
CA GLU A 544 -44.43 -53.53 53.74
C GLU A 544 -43.91 -54.06 55.10
N ASP A 545 -44.74 -53.90 56.15
CA ASP A 545 -44.42 -54.40 57.49
C ASP A 545 -44.23 -55.93 57.44
N GLY A 546 -43.13 -56.42 58.02
CA GLY A 546 -42.73 -57.83 57.98
C GLY A 546 -41.82 -58.23 56.81
N VAL A 547 -41.43 -57.31 55.93
CA VAL A 547 -40.30 -57.53 55.00
C VAL A 547 -39.01 -57.70 55.80
N SER A 548 -38.23 -58.74 55.51
CA SER A 548 -36.94 -59.02 56.17
C SER A 548 -35.90 -57.93 55.90
N CYS A 549 -35.19 -57.50 56.92
CA CYS A 549 -34.10 -56.53 56.85
C CYS A 549 -32.92 -56.96 57.74
N GLU A 550 -31.73 -56.47 57.43
CA GLU A 550 -30.56 -56.63 58.31
C GLU A 550 -30.50 -55.43 59.27
N SER A 551 -30.59 -55.69 60.57
CA SER A 551 -30.58 -54.68 61.64
C SER A 551 -29.19 -54.08 61.91
N GLY A 552 -28.14 -54.74 61.41
CA GLY A 552 -26.75 -54.47 61.78
C GLY A 552 -26.32 -55.05 63.13
N ASP A 553 -27.24 -55.68 63.88
CA ASP A 553 -26.98 -56.37 65.14
C ASP A 553 -26.93 -57.90 64.87
N PRO A 554 -25.77 -58.56 65.01
CA PRO A 554 -25.62 -59.98 64.68
C PRO A 554 -26.29 -60.91 65.69
N CYS A 555 -26.80 -60.40 66.83
CA CYS A 555 -27.57 -61.16 67.81
C CYS A 555 -29.10 -60.99 67.68
N MET A 556 -29.58 -60.37 66.58
CA MET A 556 -31.01 -60.12 66.32
C MET A 556 -31.47 -60.80 65.01
N GLU A 557 -31.84 -62.07 65.09
CA GLU A 557 -32.36 -62.84 63.96
C GLU A 557 -33.79 -62.44 63.57
N ASN A 558 -34.19 -62.74 62.33
CA ASN A 558 -35.52 -62.45 61.78
C ASN A 558 -35.93 -60.96 61.89
N SER A 559 -34.94 -60.05 61.88
CA SER A 559 -35.16 -58.59 61.86
C SER A 559 -36.03 -58.17 60.67
N GLN A 560 -36.98 -57.27 60.92
CA GLN A 560 -38.10 -56.98 60.01
C GLN A 560 -38.40 -55.48 59.95
N CYS A 561 -38.95 -55.06 58.81
CA CYS A 561 -39.45 -53.70 58.64
C CYS A 561 -40.74 -53.51 59.45
N THR A 562 -40.84 -52.37 60.13
CA THR A 562 -42.07 -51.89 60.77
C THR A 562 -42.12 -50.37 60.65
N SER A 563 -43.13 -49.84 59.96
CA SER A 563 -43.33 -48.41 59.73
C SER A 563 -42.09 -47.69 59.17
N GLY A 564 -41.42 -48.34 58.20
CA GLY A 564 -40.23 -47.80 57.53
C GLY A 564 -38.91 -47.95 58.27
N GLN A 565 -38.90 -48.48 59.50
CA GLN A 565 -37.67 -48.76 60.26
C GLN A 565 -37.39 -50.26 60.30
N CYS A 566 -36.11 -50.65 60.18
CA CYS A 566 -35.70 -52.02 60.50
C CYS A 566 -35.68 -52.16 62.02
N VAL A 567 -36.60 -52.97 62.57
CA VAL A 567 -36.58 -53.33 64.00
C VAL A 567 -35.81 -54.64 64.16
N GLY A 568 -34.92 -54.67 65.17
CA GLY A 568 -34.27 -55.89 65.61
C GLY A 568 -35.33 -56.94 65.94
N GLY A 569 -35.17 -58.14 65.40
CA GLY A 569 -36.14 -59.23 65.48
C GLY A 569 -36.11 -59.95 66.83
N GLU A 570 -36.08 -61.28 66.79
CA GLU A 570 -35.97 -62.09 67.99
C GLU A 570 -34.48 -62.24 68.36
N PRO A 571 -34.10 -62.04 69.64
CA PRO A 571 -32.71 -62.22 70.06
C PRO A 571 -32.32 -63.70 69.91
N VAL A 572 -31.07 -63.95 69.50
CA VAL A 572 -30.52 -65.31 69.35
C VAL A 572 -30.64 -66.07 70.69
N GLU A 573 -31.56 -67.05 70.76
CA GLU A 573 -31.75 -67.88 71.94
C GLU A 573 -30.62 -68.90 72.08
N CYS A 574 -29.63 -68.56 72.90
CA CYS A 574 -28.55 -69.48 73.25
C CYS A 574 -29.00 -70.51 74.29
N GLU A 575 -29.20 -71.76 73.86
CA GLU A 575 -29.50 -72.87 74.77
C GLU A 575 -28.36 -73.08 75.79
N ASN A 576 -28.65 -72.82 77.07
CA ASN A 576 -27.76 -73.07 78.19
C ASN A 576 -27.41 -74.57 78.30
N GLY A 577 -26.14 -74.90 78.50
CA GLY A 577 -25.72 -76.28 78.71
C GLY A 577 -26.10 -76.85 80.08
N PRO A 578 -25.99 -78.16 80.30
CA PRO A 578 -26.29 -78.80 81.60
C PRO A 578 -25.49 -78.29 82.81
N CYS A 579 -24.39 -77.57 82.57
CA CYS A 579 -23.47 -77.04 83.58
C CYS A 579 -22.91 -75.64 83.22
N ASP A 580 -23.52 -74.95 82.25
CA ASP A 580 -23.08 -73.65 81.76
C ASP A 580 -24.27 -72.77 81.36
N SER A 581 -24.10 -71.43 81.41
CA SER A 581 -25.03 -70.49 80.79
C SER A 581 -24.41 -69.83 79.56
N ARG A 582 -25.24 -69.43 78.60
CA ARG A 582 -24.80 -68.90 77.31
C ARG A 582 -25.55 -67.65 76.89
N SER A 583 -24.82 -66.74 76.26
CA SER A 583 -25.38 -65.57 75.58
C SER A 583 -24.71 -65.37 74.22
N CYS A 584 -25.34 -64.55 73.38
CA CYS A 584 -24.85 -64.24 72.05
C CYS A 584 -23.80 -63.12 72.11
N ASP A 585 -22.62 -63.35 71.52
CA ASP A 585 -21.58 -62.34 71.38
C ASP A 585 -21.98 -61.26 70.35
N GLY A 586 -22.00 -60.01 70.81
CA GLY A 586 -22.49 -58.86 70.04
C GLY A 586 -21.60 -58.40 68.87
N GLU A 587 -20.39 -58.96 68.68
CA GLU A 587 -19.58 -58.70 67.49
C GLU A 587 -19.69 -59.82 66.43
N THR A 588 -20.03 -61.06 66.83
CA THR A 588 -20.00 -62.24 65.93
C THR A 588 -21.33 -62.94 65.72
N GLY A 589 -22.33 -62.73 66.58
CA GLY A 589 -23.62 -63.45 66.52
C GLY A 589 -23.56 -64.89 67.04
N VAL A 590 -22.46 -65.29 67.69
CA VAL A 590 -22.23 -66.67 68.14
C VAL A 590 -22.57 -66.82 69.61
N CYS A 591 -23.24 -67.91 69.98
CA CYS A 591 -23.47 -68.27 71.37
C CYS A 591 -22.17 -68.73 72.07
N GLU A 592 -21.65 -67.90 72.97
CA GLU A 592 -20.51 -68.23 73.83
C GLU A 592 -20.98 -68.64 75.24
N ILE A 593 -20.04 -69.05 76.11
CA ILE A 593 -20.33 -69.45 77.50
C ILE A 593 -20.04 -68.28 78.44
N ASP A 594 -21.06 -67.82 79.18
CA ASP A 594 -20.94 -66.70 80.12
C ASP A 594 -20.36 -67.15 81.47
N GLU A 595 -21.03 -68.13 82.09
CA GLU A 595 -20.73 -68.65 83.41
C GLU A 595 -20.79 -70.18 83.41
N VAL A 596 -19.90 -70.79 84.18
CA VAL A 596 -19.84 -72.24 84.41
C VAL A 596 -20.28 -72.52 85.84
N PHE A 597 -21.23 -73.43 86.04
CA PHE A 597 -21.79 -73.69 87.37
C PHE A 597 -20.77 -74.39 88.27
N GLU A 598 -20.75 -74.05 89.57
CA GLU A 598 -19.75 -74.55 90.52
C GLU A 598 -19.75 -76.09 90.63
N ASP A 599 -18.55 -76.66 90.82
CA ASP A 599 -18.34 -78.09 90.99
C ASP A 599 -19.24 -78.66 92.12
N GLY A 600 -20.06 -79.65 91.78
CA GLY A 600 -21.06 -80.25 92.67
C GLY A 600 -22.51 -79.76 92.48
N TYR A 601 -22.77 -78.78 91.61
CA TYR A 601 -24.14 -78.45 91.20
C TYR A 601 -24.82 -79.68 90.56
N ALA A 602 -26.09 -79.93 90.89
CA ALA A 602 -26.82 -81.07 90.36
C ALA A 602 -27.23 -80.83 88.90
N CYS A 603 -26.88 -81.76 88.01
CA CYS A 603 -27.12 -81.68 86.58
C CYS A 603 -27.79 -82.94 86.03
N VAL A 604 -28.33 -82.85 84.83
CA VAL A 604 -28.84 -83.99 84.05
C VAL A 604 -28.22 -83.88 82.66
N ALA A 605 -27.50 -84.90 82.21
CA ALA A 605 -27.00 -84.97 80.85
C ALA A 605 -28.17 -85.27 79.88
N ASP A 606 -28.12 -84.73 78.65
CA ASP A 606 -29.22 -84.68 77.67
C ASP A 606 -29.59 -86.02 77.00
N LEU A 607 -29.51 -87.13 77.75
CA LEU A 607 -29.91 -88.47 77.32
C LEU A 607 -31.05 -88.99 78.22
N PRO A 608 -32.18 -89.46 77.64
CA PRO A 608 -33.48 -89.51 78.31
C PRO A 608 -33.67 -90.54 79.44
N CYS A 609 -32.61 -91.22 79.89
CA CYS A 609 -32.67 -92.36 80.81
C CYS A 609 -31.65 -92.34 81.97
N GLN A 610 -30.91 -91.24 82.21
CA GLN A 610 -29.91 -91.18 83.28
C GLN A 610 -30.41 -90.50 84.57
N SER A 611 -29.81 -90.88 85.71
CA SER A 611 -30.03 -90.24 87.02
C SER A 611 -29.13 -89.01 87.19
N MET A 612 -29.56 -88.02 88.01
CA MET A 612 -28.81 -86.78 88.23
C MET A 612 -27.33 -87.00 88.54
N GLY A 613 -26.47 -86.27 87.81
CA GLY A 613 -25.04 -86.17 88.04
C GLY A 613 -24.67 -84.89 88.79
N THR A 614 -23.39 -84.55 88.75
CA THR A 614 -22.82 -83.33 89.32
C THR A 614 -21.97 -82.60 88.28
N CYS A 615 -22.06 -81.28 88.19
CA CYS A 615 -21.12 -80.48 87.42
C CYS A 615 -19.70 -80.64 87.97
N GLU A 616 -18.72 -80.78 87.08
CA GLU A 616 -17.30 -80.85 87.40
C GLU A 616 -16.53 -80.26 86.20
N ALA A 617 -15.86 -79.13 86.41
CA ALA A 617 -15.21 -78.33 85.36
C ALA A 617 -16.10 -78.01 84.13
N GLY A 618 -17.39 -77.75 84.36
CA GLY A 618 -18.37 -77.40 83.33
C GLY A 618 -18.93 -78.57 82.52
N ALA A 619 -18.55 -79.81 82.82
CA ALA A 619 -19.21 -81.00 82.29
C ALA A 619 -20.09 -81.65 83.36
N CYS A 620 -21.22 -82.25 82.96
CA CYS A 620 -22.03 -83.06 83.87
C CYS A 620 -21.39 -84.44 84.07
N THR A 621 -20.72 -84.65 85.20
CA THR A 621 -20.04 -85.91 85.54
C THR A 621 -20.84 -86.74 86.55
N ASN A 622 -20.37 -87.97 86.82
CA ASN A 622 -20.94 -88.90 87.81
C ASN A 622 -22.41 -89.33 87.60
N ALA A 623 -23.05 -88.91 86.51
CA ALA A 623 -24.28 -89.53 86.01
C ALA A 623 -24.00 -91.01 85.70
N ALA A 624 -24.70 -91.92 86.36
CA ALA A 624 -24.44 -93.35 86.23
C ALA A 624 -24.91 -93.86 84.85
N PRO A 625 -24.08 -94.58 84.09
CA PRO A 625 -24.52 -95.20 82.85
C PRO A 625 -25.60 -96.24 83.13
N CYS A 626 -26.58 -96.33 82.24
CA CYS A 626 -27.71 -97.25 82.39
C CYS A 626 -27.22 -98.70 82.53
N PRO A 627 -27.83 -99.53 83.40
CA PRO A 627 -27.56 -100.97 83.42
C PRO A 627 -27.98 -101.61 82.09
N GLU A 628 -27.16 -102.53 81.56
CA GLU A 628 -27.39 -103.20 80.27
C GLU A 628 -28.53 -104.24 80.33
N ASP A 629 -29.78 -103.78 80.53
CA ASP A 629 -31.04 -104.49 80.21
C ASP A 629 -32.25 -103.55 80.48
N SER A 630 -32.40 -102.49 79.67
CA SER A 630 -33.58 -101.59 79.65
C SER A 630 -33.71 -100.84 78.32
#